data_AF-A0A1I1L1J5-F1
#
_entry.id   AF-A0A1I1L1J5-F1
#
_cell.length_a   1.000
_cell.length_b   1.000
_cell.length_c   1.000
_cell.angle_alpha   90.00
_cell.angle_beta   90.00
_cell.angle_gamma   90.00
#
_symmetry.space_group_name_H-M   'P 1'
#
loop_
_entity.id
_entity.type
_entity.pdbx_description
1 polymer ?
#
loop_
_entity_poly.entity_id
_entity_poly.type
_entity_poly.pdbx_seq_one_letter_code
_entity_poly.pdbx_strand_id
1 'polypeptide(L)'
;MYCKCTKGNSYKVIGLCDPKNFNQKDKAAWTQITVPEILPLPECYPNIEDIDRIYVNVLIECTRVIETAVSDGANVEGTILTGRKLMVDGNICQTVVYTADTCEQSLHSINFKFPFCTSIVLDPKTDLEEDEFCVEVCVENVFAKALNPRTIFKSVTLFLLAKKATTICPSQNTISGAIANTTAKAADVTVELYDENGNVVDYKSYKIPAGATQAYSFVALCNGKYKVEFETSTAGLKMDPTMSSIIDVPPGAINVNSTVKTV
;
A
#
# COMPACT_ATOMS: atom_id res chain seq x y z
N MET A 1 30.26 20.95 1.54
CA MET A 1 30.75 20.11 2.66
C MET A 1 29.96 18.81 2.61
N TYR A 2 30.49 17.77 1.96
CA TYR A 2 29.79 16.49 1.80
C TYR A 2 29.96 15.69 3.09
N CYS A 3 28.87 15.41 3.80
CA CYS A 3 28.89 14.48 4.93
C CYS A 3 29.27 13.08 4.42
N LYS A 4 30.47 12.62 4.77
CA LYS A 4 30.90 11.22 4.64
C LYS A 4 30.31 10.37 5.78
N CYS A 5 28.99 10.32 5.88
CA CYS A 5 28.28 9.46 6.82
C CYS A 5 27.55 8.33 6.08
N THR A 6 28.30 7.54 5.32
CA THR A 6 27.83 6.23 4.84
C THR A 6 28.96 5.22 5.01
N LYS A 7 29.17 4.79 6.26
CA LYS A 7 29.19 3.33 6.44
C LYS A 7 27.83 2.90 5.92
N GLY A 8 27.79 2.13 4.83
CA GLY A 8 26.52 1.61 4.32
C GLY A 8 25.72 1.05 5.49
N ASN A 9 24.43 1.37 5.53
CA ASN A 9 23.53 0.74 6.49
C ASN A 9 23.79 -0.78 6.45
N SER A 10 23.83 -1.47 7.60
CA SER A 10 24.08 -2.93 7.64
C SER A 10 23.02 -3.72 6.88
N TYR A 11 21.88 -3.10 6.61
CA TYR A 11 20.74 -3.70 5.91
C TYR A 11 20.59 -3.22 4.46
N LYS A 12 20.00 -4.09 3.63
CA LYS A 12 19.62 -3.78 2.25
C LYS A 12 18.18 -3.26 2.16
N VAL A 13 17.96 -2.17 1.43
CA VAL A 13 16.62 -1.66 1.13
C VAL A 13 16.21 -2.06 -0.29
N ILE A 14 14.99 -2.57 -0.45
CA ILE A 14 14.35 -2.91 -1.71
C ILE A 14 13.08 -2.06 -1.86
N GLY A 15 12.89 -1.46 -3.03
CA GLY A 15 11.76 -0.54 -3.31
C GLY A 15 12.18 0.92 -3.48
N LEU A 16 13.49 1.21 -3.44
CA LEU A 16 14.00 2.56 -3.71
C LEU A 16 13.92 2.92 -5.20
N CYS A 17 13.74 4.21 -5.48
CA CYS A 17 13.89 4.81 -6.80
C CYS A 17 14.58 6.17 -6.70
N ASP A 18 15.03 6.70 -7.85
CA ASP A 18 15.59 8.05 -7.94
C ASP A 18 14.48 9.04 -8.37
N PRO A 19 14.14 10.06 -7.56
CA PRO A 19 13.18 11.11 -7.94
C PRO A 19 13.51 11.81 -9.27
N LYS A 20 14.77 11.79 -9.71
CA LYS A 20 15.19 12.36 -11.01
C LYS A 20 14.63 11.61 -12.21
N ASN A 21 14.22 10.35 -12.04
CA ASN A 21 13.59 9.58 -13.10
C ASN A 21 12.14 10.02 -13.35
N PHE A 22 11.57 10.85 -12.47
CA PHE A 22 10.25 11.41 -12.63
C PHE A 22 10.37 12.65 -13.52
N ASN A 23 9.46 12.79 -14.49
CA ASN A 23 9.48 13.89 -15.45
C ASN A 23 9.01 15.20 -14.78
N GLN A 24 9.92 15.86 -14.06
CA GLN A 24 9.71 17.10 -13.34
C GLN A 24 9.82 18.30 -14.29
N LYS A 25 8.94 18.40 -15.30
CA LYS A 25 8.87 19.61 -16.14
C LYS A 25 8.58 20.85 -15.28
N ASP A 26 8.93 22.03 -15.77
CA ASP A 26 8.60 23.29 -15.10
C ASP A 26 7.10 23.33 -14.77
N LYS A 27 6.77 23.46 -13.46
CA LYS A 27 5.43 23.38 -12.84
C LYS A 27 4.87 21.97 -12.52
N ALA A 28 5.70 20.94 -12.43
CA ALA A 28 5.26 19.66 -11.87
C ALA A 28 4.75 19.84 -10.42
N ALA A 29 3.55 19.36 -10.13
CA ALA A 29 2.96 19.40 -8.80
C ALA A 29 3.49 18.22 -7.97
N TRP A 30 4.45 18.46 -7.09
CA TRP A 30 5.05 17.41 -6.26
C TRP A 30 5.23 17.87 -4.81
N THR A 31 5.41 16.90 -3.92
CA THR A 31 5.84 17.14 -2.54
C THR A 31 6.79 16.06 -2.09
N GLN A 32 7.62 16.36 -1.08
CA GLN A 32 8.48 15.39 -0.44
C GLN A 32 8.20 15.38 1.06
N ILE A 33 7.99 14.19 1.62
CA ILE A 33 7.74 14.00 3.05
C ILE A 33 8.69 12.95 3.62
N THR A 34 8.92 13.02 4.92
CA THR A 34 9.55 11.94 5.68
C THR A 34 8.59 11.46 6.75
N VAL A 35 8.26 10.18 6.71
CA VAL A 35 7.33 9.54 7.65
C VAL A 35 8.16 8.75 8.67
N PRO A 36 8.25 9.20 9.93
CA PRO A 36 8.88 8.44 11.00
C PRO A 36 7.92 7.38 11.58
N GLU A 37 8.47 6.22 11.92
CA GLU A 37 7.74 5.03 12.31
C GLU A 37 8.41 4.38 13.55
N ILE A 38 7.59 3.95 14.51
CA ILE A 38 8.01 3.12 15.64
C ILE A 38 7.32 1.77 15.48
N LEU A 39 8.10 0.73 15.23
CA LEU A 39 7.62 -0.60 14.85
C LEU A 39 7.96 -1.61 15.96
N PRO A 40 7.04 -1.86 16.92
CA PRO A 40 7.24 -2.87 17.96
C PRO A 40 7.04 -4.29 17.41
N LEU A 41 7.84 -5.24 17.90
CA LEU A 41 7.72 -6.65 17.54
C LEU A 41 6.61 -7.35 18.34
N PRO A 42 5.67 -8.05 17.69
CA PRO A 42 4.68 -8.90 18.35
C PRO A 42 5.36 -9.98 19.19
N GLU A 43 4.76 -10.36 20.31
CA GLU A 43 5.36 -11.24 21.32
C GLU A 43 5.86 -12.59 20.78
N CYS A 44 5.21 -13.14 19.75
CA CYS A 44 5.58 -14.41 19.13
C CYS A 44 6.86 -14.39 18.28
N TYR A 45 7.41 -13.23 17.99
CA TYR A 45 8.67 -13.08 17.25
C TYR A 45 9.86 -13.11 18.22
N PRO A 46 11.05 -13.63 17.84
CA PRO A 46 12.24 -13.55 18.67
C PRO A 46 12.80 -12.12 18.76
N ASN A 47 13.79 -11.92 19.63
CA ASN A 47 14.51 -10.65 19.75
C ASN A 47 15.37 -10.37 18.51
N ILE A 48 15.55 -9.09 18.17
CA ILE A 48 16.37 -8.64 17.05
C ILE A 48 17.84 -8.59 17.46
N GLU A 49 18.70 -9.24 16.70
CA GLU A 49 20.16 -9.04 16.73
C GLU A 49 20.58 -7.96 15.74
N ASP A 50 20.29 -8.17 14.45
CA ASP A 50 20.58 -7.20 13.37
C ASP A 50 19.45 -7.18 12.33
N ILE A 51 19.32 -6.05 11.65
CA ILE A 51 18.38 -5.89 10.53
C ILE A 51 19.11 -6.29 9.25
N ASP A 52 18.52 -7.17 8.45
CA ASP A 52 19.12 -7.66 7.21
C ASP A 52 18.58 -6.94 5.98
N ARG A 53 17.25 -6.89 5.85
CA ARG A 53 16.58 -6.37 4.64
C ARG A 53 15.29 -5.67 4.98
N ILE A 54 14.99 -4.65 4.19
CA ILE A 54 13.71 -3.94 4.27
C ILE A 54 13.14 -3.88 2.86
N TYR A 55 11.98 -4.49 2.68
CA TYR A 55 11.13 -4.29 1.51
C TYR A 55 10.17 -3.17 1.85
N VAL A 56 10.01 -2.21 0.94
CA VAL A 56 9.07 -1.11 1.11
C VAL A 56 8.30 -0.88 -0.18
N ASN A 57 7.01 -0.66 -0.05
CA ASN A 57 6.11 -0.27 -1.12
C ASN A 57 5.13 0.78 -0.58
N VAL A 58 4.61 1.63 -1.45
CA VAL A 58 3.66 2.66 -1.07
C VAL A 58 2.39 2.50 -1.88
N LEU A 59 1.26 2.57 -1.19
CA LEU A 59 -0.07 2.49 -1.77
C LEU A 59 -0.79 3.80 -1.53
N ILE A 60 -1.41 4.32 -2.57
CA ILE A 60 -2.25 5.51 -2.49
C ILE A 60 -3.68 5.01 -2.39
N GLU A 61 -4.32 5.26 -1.25
CA GLU A 61 -5.69 4.80 -0.99
C GLU A 61 -6.71 5.80 -1.50
N CYS A 62 -6.47 7.10 -1.27
CA CYS A 62 -7.40 8.14 -1.69
C CYS A 62 -6.66 9.41 -2.06
N THR A 63 -7.22 10.13 -3.03
CA THR A 63 -6.81 11.47 -3.38
C THR A 63 -8.04 12.35 -3.50
N ARG A 64 -7.96 13.57 -3.00
CA ARG A 64 -9.06 14.55 -3.10
C ARG A 64 -8.52 15.95 -3.31
N VAL A 65 -9.04 16.67 -4.29
CA VAL A 65 -8.75 18.09 -4.43
C VAL A 65 -9.52 18.87 -3.36
N ILE A 66 -8.82 19.78 -2.68
CA ILE A 66 -9.40 20.64 -1.65
C ILE A 66 -9.04 22.10 -1.91
N GLU A 67 -9.93 22.99 -1.47
CA GLU A 67 -9.63 24.41 -1.37
C GLU A 67 -8.76 24.69 -0.16
N THR A 68 -7.80 25.60 -0.34
CA THR A 68 -6.93 26.06 0.74
C THR A 68 -6.69 27.57 0.61
N ALA A 69 -5.97 28.16 1.57
CA ALA A 69 -5.59 29.57 1.47
C ALA A 69 -4.64 29.83 0.29
N VAL A 70 -4.72 31.04 -0.25
CA VAL A 70 -3.74 31.59 -1.20
C VAL A 70 -2.71 32.37 -0.40
N SER A 71 -1.43 32.27 -0.75
CA SER A 71 -0.37 33.07 -0.12
C SER A 71 0.05 34.23 -1.02
N ASP A 72 0.36 35.38 -0.42
CA ASP A 72 0.77 36.60 -1.14
C ASP A 72 2.17 36.51 -1.79
N GLY A 73 2.90 35.41 -1.58
CA GLY A 73 4.22 35.17 -2.15
C GLY A 73 4.76 33.80 -1.77
N ALA A 74 5.99 33.50 -2.20
CA ALA A 74 6.66 32.25 -1.85
C ALA A 74 7.16 32.26 -0.40
N ASN A 75 7.11 31.10 0.26
CA ASN A 75 7.78 30.91 1.55
C ASN A 75 9.32 30.81 1.36
N VAL A 76 10.05 30.62 2.47
CA VAL A 76 11.51 30.44 2.45
C VAL A 76 11.99 29.22 1.64
N GLU A 77 11.10 28.26 1.39
CA GLU A 77 11.34 27.06 0.59
C GLU A 77 10.93 27.25 -0.88
N GLY A 78 10.49 28.45 -1.27
CA GLY A 78 10.07 28.76 -2.64
C GLY A 78 8.65 28.30 -2.99
N THR A 79 7.87 27.82 -2.02
CA THR A 79 6.52 27.29 -2.23
C THR A 79 5.49 28.42 -2.15
N ILE A 80 4.59 28.48 -3.14
CA ILE A 80 3.45 29.42 -3.20
C ILE A 80 2.16 28.62 -3.02
N LEU A 81 1.31 29.00 -2.06
CA LEU A 81 -0.03 28.44 -1.93
C LEU A 81 -0.96 29.06 -2.98
N THR A 82 -1.52 28.22 -3.83
CA THR A 82 -2.37 28.61 -4.98
C THR A 82 -3.86 28.62 -4.66
N GLY A 83 -4.24 28.22 -3.45
CA GLY A 83 -5.62 27.98 -3.06
C GLY A 83 -6.17 26.60 -3.45
N ARG A 84 -5.34 25.74 -4.05
CA ARG A 84 -5.68 24.37 -4.44
C ARG A 84 -4.63 23.39 -3.94
N LYS A 85 -5.08 22.31 -3.27
CA LYS A 85 -4.21 21.19 -2.90
C LYS A 85 -4.85 19.85 -3.23
N LEU A 86 -4.04 18.89 -3.61
CA LEU A 86 -4.40 17.48 -3.61
C LEU A 86 -4.09 16.92 -2.23
N MET A 87 -5.09 16.54 -1.46
CA MET A 87 -4.93 15.71 -0.28
C MET A 87 -4.66 14.28 -0.73
N VAL A 88 -3.65 13.65 -0.15
CA VAL A 88 -3.19 12.31 -0.51
C VAL A 88 -3.13 11.47 0.76
N ASP A 89 -3.96 10.44 0.81
CA ASP A 89 -3.98 9.43 1.86
C ASP A 89 -3.43 8.12 1.31
N GLY A 90 -2.54 7.49 2.07
CA GLY A 90 -1.91 6.26 1.65
C GLY A 90 -1.29 5.48 2.77
N ASN A 91 -0.69 4.35 2.41
CA ASN A 91 -0.01 3.46 3.35
C ASN A 91 1.36 3.05 2.85
N ILE A 92 2.30 2.99 3.78
CA ILE A 92 3.61 2.41 3.61
C ILE A 92 3.51 0.95 4.03
N CYS A 93 3.56 0.07 3.04
CA CYS A 93 3.65 -1.37 3.24
C CYS A 93 5.12 -1.75 3.31
N GLN A 94 5.49 -2.54 4.31
CA GLN A 94 6.88 -2.90 4.48
C GLN A 94 7.03 -4.28 5.10
N THR A 95 8.14 -4.91 4.75
CA THR A 95 8.57 -6.17 5.33
C THR A 95 9.99 -5.98 5.84
N VAL A 96 10.19 -6.16 7.14
CA VAL A 96 11.51 -6.16 7.76
C VAL A 96 11.96 -7.60 7.94
N VAL A 97 13.10 -7.93 7.35
CA VAL A 97 13.82 -9.19 7.56
C VAL A 97 14.98 -8.92 8.51
N TYR A 98 15.08 -9.70 9.57
CA TYR A 98 16.09 -9.55 10.61
C TYR A 98 16.59 -10.90 11.10
N THR A 99 17.79 -10.89 11.67
CA THR A 99 18.40 -12.04 12.33
C THR A 99 18.04 -12.04 13.81
N ALA A 100 17.58 -13.18 14.31
CA ALA A 100 17.18 -13.35 15.70
C ALA A 100 18.41 -13.42 16.63
N ASP A 101 18.32 -12.78 17.80
CA ASP A 101 19.29 -12.86 18.89
C ASP A 101 19.17 -14.20 19.64
N THR A 102 19.50 -15.27 18.92
CA THR A 102 19.57 -16.65 19.41
C THR A 102 20.83 -17.33 18.88
N CYS A 103 21.25 -18.43 19.49
CA CYS A 103 22.44 -19.18 19.07
C CYS A 103 22.36 -19.65 17.60
N GLU A 104 21.14 -19.92 17.12
CA GLU A 104 20.87 -20.39 15.77
C GLU A 104 20.86 -19.25 14.74
N GLN A 105 20.77 -17.98 15.17
CA GLN A 105 20.71 -16.80 14.32
C GLN A 105 19.71 -16.97 13.16
N SER A 106 18.48 -17.40 13.47
CA SER A 106 17.46 -17.65 12.47
C SER A 106 16.98 -16.34 11.84
N LEU A 107 16.65 -16.38 10.54
CA LEU A 107 16.06 -15.24 9.85
C LEU A 107 14.55 -15.20 10.06
N HIS A 108 14.04 -14.03 10.44
CA HIS A 108 12.61 -13.77 10.61
C HIS A 108 12.18 -12.61 9.72
N SER A 109 10.92 -12.65 9.30
CA SER A 109 10.31 -11.64 8.45
C SER A 109 9.04 -11.16 9.12
N ILE A 110 8.86 -9.85 9.21
CA ILE A 110 7.65 -9.24 9.79
C ILE A 110 7.13 -8.12 8.89
N ASN A 111 5.82 -8.11 8.68
CA ASN A 111 5.15 -7.08 7.89
C ASN A 111 4.59 -5.98 8.77
N PHE A 112 4.70 -4.74 8.30
CA PHE A 112 4.03 -3.59 8.89
C PHE A 112 3.29 -2.81 7.80
N LYS A 113 2.16 -2.20 8.18
CA LYS A 113 1.42 -1.23 7.37
C LYS A 113 1.32 0.05 8.19
N PHE A 114 1.83 1.15 7.66
CA PHE A 114 1.83 2.44 8.36
C PHE A 114 1.14 3.52 7.51
N PRO A 115 0.07 4.16 8.00
CA PRO A 115 -0.66 5.16 7.25
C PRO A 115 0.11 6.49 7.19
N PHE A 116 -0.08 7.24 6.10
CA PHE A 116 0.37 8.61 5.97
C PHE A 116 -0.69 9.46 5.28
N CYS A 117 -0.66 10.75 5.57
CA CYS A 117 -1.47 11.77 4.92
C CYS A 117 -0.57 12.96 4.58
N THR A 118 -0.72 13.50 3.38
CA THR A 118 -0.01 14.72 2.98
C THR A 118 -0.80 15.50 1.94
N SER A 119 -0.23 16.62 1.49
CA SER A 119 -0.83 17.46 0.47
C SER A 119 0.20 17.91 -0.58
N ILE A 120 -0.25 17.96 -1.83
CA ILE A 120 0.50 18.50 -2.97
C ILE A 120 -0.19 19.80 -3.40
N VAL A 121 0.56 20.89 -3.54
CA VAL A 121 0.01 22.16 -4.06
C VAL A 121 -0.23 22.03 -5.57
N LEU A 122 -1.42 22.41 -6.02
CA LEU A 122 -1.87 22.29 -7.42
C LEU A 122 -1.91 23.65 -8.13
N ASP A 123 -2.19 23.64 -9.44
CA ASP A 123 -2.44 24.87 -10.19
C ASP A 123 -3.73 25.57 -9.66
N PRO A 124 -3.76 26.91 -9.54
CA PRO A 124 -4.96 27.62 -9.08
C PRO A 124 -6.19 27.40 -9.98
N LYS A 125 -5.99 26.98 -11.25
CA LYS A 125 -7.07 26.68 -12.20
C LYS A 125 -7.61 25.25 -12.07
N THR A 126 -7.08 24.44 -11.16
CA THR A 126 -7.58 23.09 -10.93
C THR A 126 -9.03 23.14 -10.45
N ASP A 127 -9.87 22.38 -11.14
CA ASP A 127 -11.27 22.19 -10.78
C ASP A 127 -11.39 21.23 -9.57
N LEU A 128 -12.39 21.43 -8.71
CA LEU A 128 -12.57 20.62 -7.50
C LEU A 128 -13.33 19.32 -7.77
N GLU A 129 -14.22 19.33 -8.75
CA GLU A 129 -15.19 18.26 -9.02
C GLU A 129 -14.78 17.46 -10.26
N GLU A 130 -14.20 18.13 -11.27
CA GLU A 130 -13.88 17.51 -12.56
C GLU A 130 -12.42 17.03 -12.67
N ASP A 131 -11.50 17.65 -11.95
CA ASP A 131 -10.08 17.32 -12.08
C ASP A 131 -9.67 16.21 -11.09
N GLU A 132 -9.39 15.03 -11.65
CA GLU A 132 -8.77 13.92 -10.93
C GLU A 132 -7.25 13.90 -11.10
N PHE A 133 -6.54 13.34 -10.13
CA PHE A 133 -5.08 13.23 -10.14
C PHE A 133 -4.62 11.84 -9.72
N CYS A 134 -3.65 11.32 -10.46
CA CYS A 134 -2.89 10.14 -10.08
C CYS A 134 -1.60 10.57 -9.39
N VAL A 135 -1.24 9.89 -8.31
CA VAL A 135 0.01 10.17 -7.60
C VAL A 135 1.02 9.09 -7.94
N GLU A 136 2.09 9.48 -8.60
CA GLU A 136 3.26 8.64 -8.74
C GLU A 136 4.14 8.79 -7.49
N VAL A 137 4.52 7.65 -6.92
CA VAL A 137 5.28 7.61 -5.68
C VAL A 137 6.71 7.16 -5.96
N CYS A 138 7.65 7.81 -5.32
CA CYS A 138 9.01 7.32 -5.19
C CYS A 138 9.42 7.19 -3.75
N VAL A 139 9.90 6.01 -3.36
CA VAL A 139 10.63 5.86 -2.11
C VAL A 139 12.08 6.26 -2.35
N GLU A 140 12.43 7.45 -1.91
CA GLU A 140 13.77 8.00 -2.11
C GLU A 140 14.78 7.40 -1.13
N ASN A 141 14.37 7.24 0.13
CA ASN A 141 15.26 6.77 1.18
C ASN A 141 14.50 6.02 2.29
N VAL A 142 15.19 5.07 2.90
CA VAL A 142 14.73 4.37 4.11
C VAL A 142 15.86 4.31 5.12
N PHE A 143 15.61 4.89 6.29
CA PHE A 143 16.47 4.75 7.46
C PHE A 143 15.80 3.82 8.47
N ALA A 144 16.55 2.93 9.10
CA ALA A 144 16.07 1.99 10.09
C ALA A 144 17.15 1.73 11.14
N LYS A 145 16.72 1.52 12.39
CA LYS A 145 17.58 1.20 13.52
C LYS A 145 16.78 0.47 14.59
N ALA A 146 17.30 -0.66 15.09
CA ALA A 146 16.78 -1.25 16.31
C ALA A 146 17.03 -0.30 17.50
N LEU A 147 15.96 0.17 18.14
CA LEU A 147 16.05 0.98 19.35
C LEU A 147 16.35 0.11 20.58
N ASN A 148 15.80 -1.10 20.56
CA ASN A 148 16.00 -2.17 21.54
C ASN A 148 15.67 -3.52 20.85
N PRO A 149 15.87 -4.68 21.51
CA PRO A 149 15.64 -5.99 20.88
C PRO A 149 14.20 -6.26 20.40
N ARG A 150 13.23 -5.40 20.76
CA ARG A 150 11.79 -5.53 20.49
C ARG A 150 11.20 -4.36 19.72
N THR A 151 11.99 -3.37 19.30
CA THR A 151 11.45 -2.14 18.67
C THR A 151 12.42 -1.58 17.64
N ILE A 152 11.90 -1.30 16.45
CA ILE A 152 12.63 -0.67 15.36
C ILE A 152 12.12 0.76 15.19
N PHE A 153 13.04 1.72 15.17
CA PHE A 153 12.77 3.04 14.60
C PHE A 153 13.06 2.99 13.12
N LYS A 154 12.15 3.51 12.32
CA LYS A 154 12.32 3.60 10.87
C LYS A 154 11.81 4.96 10.39
N SER A 155 12.37 5.46 9.31
CA SER A 155 11.80 6.60 8.59
C SER A 155 11.91 6.40 7.10
N VAL A 156 10.84 6.74 6.39
CA VAL A 156 10.77 6.62 4.93
C VAL A 156 10.59 8.00 4.32
N THR A 157 11.47 8.36 3.40
CA THR A 157 11.37 9.59 2.61
C THR A 157 10.64 9.27 1.31
N LEU A 158 9.50 9.92 1.11
CA LEU A 158 8.64 9.76 -0.05
C LEU A 158 8.67 11.03 -0.89
N PHE A 159 8.89 10.87 -2.18
CA PHE A 159 8.63 11.88 -3.20
C PHE A 159 7.32 11.52 -3.90
N LEU A 160 6.37 12.45 -3.97
CA LEU A 160 5.05 12.23 -4.52
C LEU A 160 4.81 13.24 -5.64
N LEU A 161 4.52 12.76 -6.84
CA LEU A 161 4.23 13.58 -8.01
C LEU A 161 2.77 13.40 -8.43
N ALA A 162 1.99 14.48 -8.40
CA ALA A 162 0.64 14.49 -8.93
C ALA A 162 0.67 14.67 -10.45
N LYS A 163 -0.02 13.79 -11.17
CA LYS A 163 -0.31 13.90 -12.59
C LYS A 163 -1.82 13.97 -12.78
N LYS A 164 -2.29 15.01 -13.46
CA LYS A 164 -3.71 15.13 -13.83
C LYS A 164 -4.11 13.87 -14.60
N ALA A 165 -5.17 13.20 -14.16
CA ALA A 165 -5.62 11.95 -14.73
C ALA A 165 -6.17 12.21 -16.14
N THR A 166 -5.57 11.59 -17.15
CA THR A 166 -6.11 11.53 -18.51
C THR A 166 -6.78 10.18 -18.81
N THR A 167 -6.61 9.23 -17.90
CA THR A 167 -7.09 7.84 -17.88
C THR A 167 -7.12 7.35 -16.43
N ILE A 168 -7.66 6.15 -16.17
CA ILE A 168 -7.57 5.45 -14.88
C ILE A 168 -6.11 5.42 -14.40
N CYS A 169 -5.87 5.74 -13.13
CA CYS A 169 -4.55 5.74 -12.53
C CYS A 169 -3.88 4.35 -12.63
N PRO A 170 -2.54 4.28 -12.78
CA PRO A 170 -1.83 3.01 -12.88
C PRO A 170 -2.20 2.08 -11.72
N SER A 171 -2.55 0.85 -12.07
CA SER A 171 -3.21 -0.11 -11.20
C SER A 171 -2.39 -0.41 -9.95
N GLN A 172 -3.04 -0.23 -8.82
CA GLN A 172 -2.61 -0.79 -7.55
C GLN A 172 -2.69 -2.32 -7.61
N ASN A 173 -1.87 -3.03 -6.81
CA ASN A 173 -1.99 -4.48 -6.67
C ASN A 173 -3.44 -4.85 -6.35
N THR A 174 -3.99 -5.76 -7.15
CA THR A 174 -5.39 -6.14 -7.08
C THR A 174 -5.54 -7.65 -7.02
N ILE A 175 -6.33 -8.11 -6.06
CA ILE A 175 -6.89 -9.46 -6.05
C ILE A 175 -8.33 -9.36 -6.51
N SER A 176 -8.72 -10.09 -7.55
CA SER A 176 -10.09 -10.07 -8.06
C SER A 176 -10.55 -11.45 -8.48
N GLY A 177 -11.87 -11.62 -8.49
CA GLY A 177 -12.52 -12.86 -8.87
C GLY A 177 -14.01 -12.68 -9.10
N ALA A 178 -14.73 -13.78 -9.24
CA ALA A 178 -16.17 -13.77 -9.42
C ALA A 178 -16.84 -14.88 -8.60
N ILE A 179 -18.05 -14.60 -8.12
CA ILE A 179 -18.89 -15.50 -7.34
C ILE A 179 -20.12 -15.80 -8.19
N ALA A 180 -20.31 -17.06 -8.56
CA ALA A 180 -21.51 -17.51 -9.27
C ALA A 180 -22.50 -18.11 -8.28
N ASN A 181 -23.71 -17.54 -8.20
CA ASN A 181 -24.82 -18.15 -7.47
C ASN A 181 -25.59 -19.08 -8.42
N THR A 182 -25.29 -20.37 -8.38
CA THR A 182 -25.94 -21.40 -9.21
C THR A 182 -27.26 -21.90 -8.64
N THR A 183 -27.75 -21.32 -7.53
CA THR A 183 -28.96 -21.77 -6.86
C THR A 183 -30.21 -21.00 -7.29
N ALA A 184 -31.38 -21.57 -6.98
CA ALA A 184 -32.68 -20.98 -7.29
C ALA A 184 -33.09 -19.82 -6.36
N LYS A 185 -32.25 -19.43 -5.39
CA LYS A 185 -32.52 -18.34 -4.43
C LYS A 185 -31.38 -17.33 -4.42
N ALA A 186 -31.70 -16.08 -4.09
CA ALA A 186 -30.69 -15.07 -3.82
C ALA A 186 -29.87 -15.45 -2.57
N ALA A 187 -28.60 -15.06 -2.54
CA ALA A 187 -27.68 -15.32 -1.45
C ALA A 187 -27.02 -14.01 -0.99
N ASP A 188 -26.92 -13.83 0.32
CA ASP A 188 -26.05 -12.80 0.90
C ASP A 188 -24.67 -13.43 1.16
N VAL A 189 -23.62 -12.81 0.64
CA VAL A 189 -22.25 -13.32 0.64
C VAL A 189 -21.31 -12.24 1.15
N THR A 190 -20.51 -12.56 2.14
CA THR A 190 -19.37 -11.74 2.56
C THR A 190 -18.09 -12.39 2.06
N VAL A 191 -17.24 -11.60 1.42
CA VAL A 191 -15.90 -11.98 0.97
C VAL A 191 -14.91 -11.31 1.90
N GLU A 192 -14.05 -12.08 2.54
CA GLU A 192 -13.04 -11.56 3.47
C GLU A 192 -11.63 -11.87 2.95
N LEU A 193 -10.76 -10.88 3.03
CA LEU A 193 -9.35 -11.00 2.68
C LEU A 193 -8.53 -11.11 3.96
N TYR A 194 -7.71 -12.15 4.05
CA TYR A 194 -6.82 -12.40 5.17
C TYR A 194 -5.35 -12.23 4.75
N ASP A 195 -4.53 -11.71 5.65
CA ASP A 195 -3.06 -11.71 5.50
C ASP A 195 -2.46 -13.09 5.84
N GLU A 196 -1.14 -13.23 5.69
CA GLU A 196 -0.41 -14.47 6.01
C GLU A 196 -0.48 -14.90 7.48
N ASN A 197 -0.87 -13.99 8.39
CA ASN A 197 -0.99 -14.24 9.82
C ASN A 197 -2.43 -14.59 10.23
N GLY A 198 -3.38 -14.58 9.27
CA GLY A 198 -4.79 -14.84 9.53
C GLY A 198 -5.57 -13.64 10.07
N ASN A 199 -5.06 -12.41 9.92
CA ASN A 199 -5.82 -11.20 10.23
C ASN A 199 -6.66 -10.77 9.03
N VAL A 200 -7.89 -10.31 9.27
CA VAL A 200 -8.73 -9.70 8.23
C VAL A 200 -8.13 -8.36 7.81
N VAL A 201 -7.89 -8.21 6.50
CA VAL A 201 -7.29 -7.04 5.85
C VAL A 201 -8.35 -6.16 5.19
N ASP A 202 -9.36 -6.76 4.57
CA ASP A 202 -10.50 -6.08 3.93
C ASP A 202 -11.67 -7.05 3.80
N TYR A 203 -12.90 -6.55 3.61
CA TYR A 203 -14.07 -7.37 3.36
C TYR A 203 -15.11 -6.66 2.47
N LYS A 204 -15.92 -7.45 1.75
CA LYS A 204 -17.01 -6.94 0.91
C LYS A 204 -18.26 -7.80 1.05
N SER A 205 -19.41 -7.17 1.19
CA SER A 205 -20.71 -7.87 1.27
C SER A 205 -21.54 -7.62 0.01
N TYR A 206 -22.15 -8.69 -0.50
CA TYR A 206 -22.95 -8.68 -1.71
C TYR A 206 -24.27 -9.42 -1.51
N LYS A 207 -25.30 -8.96 -2.21
CA LYS A 207 -26.55 -9.68 -2.40
C LYS A 207 -26.65 -10.17 -3.83
N ILE A 208 -26.44 -11.46 -4.04
CA ILE A 208 -26.31 -12.05 -5.38
C ILE A 208 -27.63 -12.75 -5.76
N PRO A 209 -28.34 -12.30 -6.81
CA PRO A 209 -29.56 -12.95 -7.28
C PRO A 209 -29.36 -14.41 -7.70
N ALA A 210 -30.45 -15.18 -7.75
CA ALA A 210 -30.45 -16.55 -8.25
C ALA A 210 -29.94 -16.60 -9.70
N GLY A 211 -29.01 -17.51 -10.00
CA GLY A 211 -28.42 -17.66 -11.34
C GLY A 211 -27.46 -16.53 -11.77
N ALA A 212 -27.17 -15.56 -10.90
CA ALA A 212 -26.32 -14.42 -11.24
C ALA A 212 -24.85 -14.66 -10.88
N THR A 213 -23.96 -13.88 -11.50
CA THR A 213 -22.53 -13.84 -11.17
C THR A 213 -22.16 -12.43 -10.69
N GLN A 214 -21.42 -12.34 -9.60
CA GLN A 214 -20.94 -11.10 -9.01
C GLN A 214 -19.40 -11.05 -9.02
N ALA A 215 -18.82 -10.03 -9.62
CA ALA A 215 -17.38 -9.80 -9.52
C ALA A 215 -17.01 -9.17 -8.16
N TYR A 216 -15.85 -9.52 -7.63
CA TYR A 216 -15.25 -8.87 -6.47
C TYR A 216 -13.81 -8.47 -6.78
N SER A 217 -13.33 -7.44 -6.09
CA SER A 217 -11.93 -7.02 -6.15
C SER A 217 -11.50 -6.38 -4.84
N PHE A 218 -10.27 -6.64 -4.44
CA PHE A 218 -9.53 -5.94 -3.39
C PHE A 218 -8.38 -5.23 -4.09
N VAL A 219 -8.34 -3.90 -4.02
CA VAL A 219 -7.34 -3.05 -4.67
C VAL A 219 -6.42 -2.44 -3.63
N ALA A 220 -5.31 -1.83 -4.03
CA ALA A 220 -4.38 -1.20 -3.10
C ALA A 220 -3.89 -2.19 -2.03
N LEU A 221 -3.46 -3.37 -2.48
CA LEU A 221 -2.88 -4.39 -1.61
C LEU A 221 -1.37 -4.25 -1.46
N CYS A 222 -0.87 -4.48 -0.25
CA CYS A 222 0.56 -4.64 -0.03
C CYS A 222 1.07 -5.85 -0.82
N ASN A 223 2.38 -5.91 -1.08
CA ASN A 223 2.97 -7.17 -1.52
C ASN A 223 2.88 -8.14 -0.35
N GLY A 224 2.46 -9.37 -0.62
CA GLY A 224 2.26 -10.35 0.44
C GLY A 224 1.50 -11.56 -0.03
N LYS A 225 1.37 -12.52 0.88
CA LYS A 225 0.49 -13.67 0.71
C LYS A 225 -0.85 -13.37 1.31
N TYR A 226 -1.89 -13.62 0.54
CA TYR A 226 -3.26 -13.41 0.99
C TYR A 226 -4.09 -14.67 0.83
N LYS A 227 -5.11 -14.79 1.66
CA LYS A 227 -6.14 -15.81 1.57
C LYS A 227 -7.50 -15.13 1.46
N VAL A 228 -8.32 -15.56 0.52
CA VAL A 228 -9.70 -15.08 0.38
C VAL A 228 -10.64 -16.14 0.92
N GLU A 229 -11.53 -15.76 1.84
CA GLU A 229 -12.60 -16.62 2.35
C GLU A 229 -13.98 -16.02 2.04
N PHE A 230 -14.99 -16.89 2.05
CA PHE A 230 -16.37 -16.54 1.72
C PHE A 230 -17.30 -17.06 2.81
N GLU A 231 -18.10 -16.17 3.38
CA GLU A 231 -19.17 -16.52 4.32
C GLU A 231 -20.55 -16.25 3.70
N THR A 232 -21.53 -17.11 4.00
CA THR A 232 -22.92 -16.92 3.56
C THR A 232 -23.89 -17.11 4.72
N SER A 233 -24.91 -16.25 4.79
CA SER A 233 -25.95 -16.31 5.84
C SER A 233 -27.06 -17.34 5.55
N THR A 234 -27.00 -18.05 4.40
CA THR A 234 -28.07 -18.96 3.96
C THR A 234 -27.67 -20.42 4.23
N ALA A 235 -28.30 -21.03 5.24
CA ALA A 235 -28.09 -22.44 5.59
C ALA A 235 -28.40 -23.36 4.39
N GLY A 236 -27.46 -24.25 4.04
CA GLY A 236 -27.64 -25.28 3.01
C GLY A 236 -27.12 -24.93 1.60
N LEU A 237 -26.50 -23.76 1.40
CA LEU A 237 -25.75 -23.47 0.17
C LEU A 237 -24.39 -24.17 0.24
N LYS A 238 -24.19 -25.22 -0.56
CA LYS A 238 -22.85 -25.69 -0.91
C LYS A 238 -22.30 -24.76 -1.96
N MET A 239 -21.55 -23.73 -1.54
CA MET A 239 -20.58 -23.12 -2.44
C MET A 239 -19.49 -24.16 -2.66
N ASP A 240 -19.11 -24.36 -3.91
CA ASP A 240 -17.92 -25.10 -4.28
C ASP A 240 -16.81 -24.07 -4.53
N PRO A 241 -16.19 -23.48 -3.47
CA PRO A 241 -15.01 -22.67 -3.66
C PRO A 241 -13.95 -23.65 -4.10
N THR A 242 -13.65 -23.64 -5.40
CA THR A 242 -12.52 -24.37 -5.94
C THR A 242 -11.27 -23.79 -5.27
N MET A 243 -10.86 -24.38 -4.14
CA MET A 243 -9.69 -24.11 -3.31
C MET A 243 -9.46 -22.65 -2.87
N SER A 244 -9.32 -22.45 -1.55
CA SER A 244 -8.58 -21.34 -0.95
C SER A 244 -7.26 -21.15 -1.70
N SER A 245 -7.18 -20.14 -2.56
CA SER A 245 -5.93 -19.81 -3.24
C SER A 245 -5.12 -18.93 -2.30
N ILE A 246 -3.96 -19.42 -1.87
CA ILE A 246 -2.91 -18.53 -1.39
C ILE A 246 -2.49 -17.74 -2.61
N ILE A 247 -2.82 -16.46 -2.63
CA ILE A 247 -2.45 -15.55 -3.71
C ILE A 247 -1.17 -14.86 -3.29
N ASP A 248 -0.07 -15.21 -3.96
CA ASP A 248 1.16 -14.44 -3.91
C ASP A 248 0.95 -13.19 -4.78
N VAL A 249 1.04 -12.00 -4.18
CA VAL A 249 1.05 -10.73 -4.90
C VAL A 249 2.51 -10.33 -5.12
N PRO A 250 3.12 -10.63 -6.29
CA PRO A 250 4.50 -10.23 -6.55
C PRO A 250 4.61 -8.72 -6.80
N PRO A 251 5.81 -8.13 -6.63
CA PRO A 251 6.04 -6.72 -6.90
C PRO A 251 5.66 -6.35 -8.34
N GLY A 252 4.71 -5.43 -8.51
CA GLY A 252 4.28 -4.92 -9.82
C GLY A 252 3.25 -5.80 -10.57
N ALA A 253 2.53 -6.67 -9.87
CA ALA A 253 1.47 -7.49 -10.49
C ALA A 253 0.22 -6.67 -10.83
N ILE A 254 -0.16 -6.67 -12.10
CA ILE A 254 -1.31 -5.89 -12.60
C ILE A 254 -2.61 -6.71 -12.54
N ASN A 255 -2.55 -8.05 -12.44
CA ASN A 255 -3.70 -8.92 -12.21
C ASN A 255 -3.24 -10.29 -11.69
N VAL A 256 -3.62 -10.69 -10.47
CA VAL A 256 -3.59 -12.11 -10.09
C VAL A 256 -4.99 -12.66 -10.24
N ASN A 257 -5.32 -13.15 -11.45
CA ASN A 257 -6.56 -13.90 -11.65
C ASN A 257 -6.41 -15.27 -10.99
N SER A 258 -7.17 -15.54 -9.92
CA SER A 258 -7.37 -16.92 -9.46
C SER A 258 -8.26 -17.66 -10.46
N THR A 259 -7.69 -18.15 -11.56
CA THR A 259 -8.40 -19.10 -12.42
C THR A 259 -8.12 -20.50 -11.89
N VAL A 260 -8.97 -20.97 -10.98
CA VAL A 260 -8.92 -22.38 -10.57
C VAL A 260 -9.65 -23.17 -11.64
N LYS A 261 -8.88 -23.89 -12.48
CA LYS A 261 -9.42 -24.93 -13.36
C LYS A 261 -9.62 -26.21 -12.56
N THR A 262 -10.81 -26.77 -12.68
CA THR A 262 -11.22 -28.07 -12.16
C THR A 262 -10.33 -29.20 -12.68
N VAL A 263 -10.12 -30.21 -11.83
CA VAL A 263 -10.21 -31.61 -12.28
C VAL A 263 -11.61 -32.07 -11.95
#